data_AF-A0A956LBA6-F1
#
_entry.id   AF-A0A956LBA6-F1
#
_cell.length_a   1.000
_cell.length_b   1.000
_cell.length_c   1.000
_cell.angle_alpha   90.00
_cell.angle_beta   90.00
_cell.angle_gamma   90.00
#
_symmetry.space_group_name_H-M   'P 1'
#
loop_
_entity.id
_entity.type
_entity.pdbx_description
1 polymer ?
#
loop_
_entity_poly.entity_id
_entity_poly.type
_entity_poly.pdbx_seq_one_letter_code
_entity_poly.pdbx_strand_id
1 'polypeptide(L)'
;YRDAAHTHHADGSPGSACYNCHMPHTSYGLLKAVRSHRVDSPELAGSERSRKPNACSLCHLDRTLAWTAEQLTRLYGQPPRELAPEHHQIAEGVRVLLRGDAGQRALIAWAMGWAPARAASGSEWMAPFLTLTLNDPYDAVRQVGFRSLRTLPGFEDIEFDPLASPELRVEQASDFIPRWFELHRDALGGLPRELLLDPTVGLRMQEIGALVRSRDNRPVMLSE
;
A
#
# COMPACT_ATOMS: atom_id res chain seq x y z
N TYR A 1 -20.69 1.93 19.37
CA TYR A 1 -20.81 0.95 18.27
C TYR A 1 -19.43 0.42 17.90
N ARG A 2 -19.04 -0.70 18.51
CA ARG A 2 -17.89 -1.55 18.15
C ARG A 2 -18.39 -2.99 18.18
N ASP A 3 -19.36 -3.27 17.32
CA ASP A 3 -19.98 -4.58 17.24
C ASP A 3 -19.20 -5.42 16.22
N ALA A 4 -18.70 -6.59 16.63
CA ALA A 4 -18.05 -7.54 15.74
C ALA A 4 -18.97 -7.98 14.59
N ALA A 5 -20.29 -8.02 14.80
CA ALA A 5 -21.25 -8.35 13.75
C ALA A 5 -21.31 -7.29 12.63
N HIS A 6 -20.99 -6.04 12.96
CA HIS A 6 -20.91 -4.95 11.97
C HIS A 6 -19.51 -4.83 11.38
N THR A 7 -18.48 -4.84 12.23
CA THR A 7 -17.11 -4.55 11.77
C THR A 7 -16.43 -5.77 11.16
N HIS A 8 -16.88 -6.98 11.49
CA HIS A 8 -16.26 -8.26 11.12
C HIS A 8 -14.78 -8.37 11.50
N HIS A 9 -14.37 -7.63 12.53
CA HIS A 9 -13.05 -7.68 13.13
C HIS A 9 -13.17 -7.99 14.61
N ALA A 10 -12.11 -8.56 15.19
CA ALA A 10 -12.07 -8.86 16.61
C ALA A 10 -12.29 -7.60 17.47
N ASP A 11 -12.99 -7.76 18.58
CA ASP A 11 -13.26 -6.67 19.51
C ASP A 11 -11.96 -6.03 20.01
N GLY A 12 -11.94 -4.70 20.04
CA GLY A 12 -10.77 -3.94 20.45
C GLY A 12 -9.63 -3.86 19.43
N SER A 13 -9.70 -4.61 18.32
CA SER A 13 -8.74 -4.47 17.22
C SER A 13 -8.88 -3.11 16.52
N PRO A 14 -7.85 -2.64 15.81
CA PRO A 14 -7.97 -1.45 14.97
C PRO A 14 -9.13 -1.53 13.96
N GLY A 15 -9.41 -2.71 13.41
CA GLY A 15 -10.53 -2.91 12.47
C GLY A 15 -11.92 -2.74 13.11
N SER A 16 -12.03 -2.89 14.43
CA SER A 16 -13.30 -2.65 15.16
C SER A 16 -13.64 -1.16 15.35
N ALA A 17 -12.71 -0.25 15.04
CA ALA A 17 -12.94 1.17 15.17
C ALA A 17 -13.69 1.72 13.95
N CYS A 18 -14.91 2.22 14.16
CA CYS A 18 -15.79 2.74 13.10
C CYS A 18 -15.08 3.75 12.16
N TYR A 19 -14.23 4.62 12.71
CA TYR A 19 -13.52 5.64 11.94
C TYR A 19 -12.45 5.07 11.00
N ASN A 20 -11.93 3.85 11.23
CA ASN A 20 -10.93 3.27 10.31
C ASN A 20 -11.56 2.82 8.99
N CYS A 21 -12.87 2.53 8.99
CA CYS A 21 -13.63 2.23 7.78
C CYS A 21 -14.35 3.46 7.23
N HIS A 22 -15.01 4.23 8.10
CA HIS A 22 -15.88 5.33 7.70
C HIS A 22 -15.21 6.69 7.58
N MET A 23 -14.00 6.84 8.15
CA MET A 23 -13.17 8.06 8.11
C MET A 23 -11.71 7.71 7.80
N PRO A 24 -11.44 6.92 6.74
CA PRO A 24 -10.14 6.31 6.52
C PRO A 24 -9.06 7.37 6.23
N HIS A 25 -7.79 7.00 6.41
CA HIS A 25 -6.62 7.83 6.09
C HIS A 25 -6.43 7.96 4.56
N THR A 26 -7.33 8.70 3.91
CA THR A 26 -7.41 8.86 2.45
C THR A 26 -7.16 10.29 1.98
N SER A 27 -6.86 11.18 2.91
CA SER A 27 -6.46 12.56 2.63
C SER A 27 -4.96 12.65 2.82
N TYR A 28 -4.23 13.17 1.84
CA TYR A 28 -2.81 13.45 2.01
C TYR A 28 -2.61 14.90 2.50
N GLY A 29 -1.73 15.10 3.47
CA GLY A 29 -1.35 16.43 3.95
C GLY A 29 -0.21 16.35 4.97
N LEU A 30 0.65 17.38 5.05
CA LEU A 30 1.81 17.41 5.95
C LEU A 30 2.70 16.14 5.85
N LEU A 31 2.93 15.65 4.63
CA LEU A 31 3.74 14.45 4.34
C LEU A 31 3.27 13.17 5.07
N LYS A 32 1.96 13.04 5.30
CA LYS A 32 1.33 11.85 5.91
C LYS A 32 -0.09 11.65 5.39
N ALA A 33 -0.62 10.44 5.62
CA ALA A 33 -2.04 10.21 5.46
C ALA A 33 -2.80 10.77 6.68
N VAL A 34 -3.86 11.52 6.42
CA VAL A 34 -4.75 12.16 7.38
C VAL A 34 -6.13 11.53 7.23
N ARG A 35 -6.82 11.35 8.36
CA ARG A 35 -8.19 10.85 8.37
C ARG A 35 -9.11 11.77 7.58
N SER A 36 -9.98 11.16 6.77
CA SER A 36 -11.11 11.86 6.20
C SER A 36 -12.02 12.38 7.33
N HIS A 37 -12.45 13.64 7.26
CA HIS A 37 -13.51 14.16 8.12
C HIS A 37 -14.91 13.92 7.54
N ARG A 38 -14.99 13.35 6.33
CA ARG A 38 -16.24 12.88 5.75
C ARG A 38 -16.51 11.46 6.22
N VAL A 39 -17.69 11.24 6.78
CA VAL A 39 -18.19 9.93 7.22
C VAL A 39 -18.98 9.32 6.07
N ASP A 40 -18.43 8.28 5.45
CA ASP A 40 -19.09 7.53 4.36
C ASP A 40 -18.93 6.03 4.59
N SER A 41 -19.73 5.21 3.91
CA SER A 41 -19.54 3.75 3.91
C SER A 41 -18.39 3.35 2.98
N PRO A 42 -17.58 2.33 3.33
CA PRO A 42 -16.61 1.75 2.41
C PRO A 42 -17.32 1.21 1.18
N GLU A 43 -16.94 1.71 0.01
CA GLU A 43 -17.38 1.20 -1.27
C GLU A 43 -16.15 0.84 -2.10
N LEU A 44 -16.29 -0.18 -2.96
CA LEU A 44 -15.35 -0.35 -4.06
C LEU A 44 -15.40 0.94 -4.85
N ALA A 45 -14.34 1.73 -4.80
CA ALA A 45 -14.24 3.01 -5.47
C ALA A 45 -14.52 2.77 -6.96
N GLY A 46 -15.78 2.98 -7.36
CA GLY A 46 -16.21 2.88 -8.74
C GLY A 46 -15.72 4.12 -9.45
N SER A 47 -14.94 3.92 -10.50
CA SER A 47 -14.39 4.92 -11.41
C SER A 47 -13.08 5.57 -10.98
N GLU A 48 -12.25 5.72 -12.00
CA GLU A 48 -11.08 6.59 -12.14
C GLU A 48 -11.24 8.04 -11.59
N ARG A 49 -12.41 8.42 -11.09
CA ARG A 49 -12.71 9.71 -10.45
C ARG A 49 -12.39 9.73 -8.96
N SER A 50 -12.53 8.60 -8.24
CA SER A 50 -12.10 8.55 -6.83
C SER A 50 -10.62 8.22 -6.76
N ARG A 51 -9.78 9.24 -6.67
CA ARG A 51 -8.33 9.10 -6.45
C ARG A 51 -7.98 8.55 -5.06
N LYS A 52 -8.95 8.12 -4.25
CA LYS A 52 -8.72 7.68 -2.88
C LYS A 52 -8.75 6.15 -2.79
N PRO A 53 -7.75 5.51 -2.14
CA PRO A 53 -7.80 4.09 -1.84
C PRO A 53 -9.05 3.72 -1.02
N ASN A 54 -9.58 2.52 -1.25
CA ASN A 54 -10.63 1.94 -0.41
C ASN A 54 -10.09 1.68 1.01
N ALA A 55 -10.94 1.84 2.03
CA ALA A 55 -10.55 1.69 3.44
C ALA A 55 -9.97 0.30 3.78
N CYS A 56 -10.54 -0.77 3.21
CA CYS A 56 -10.05 -2.14 3.41
C CYS A 56 -8.63 -2.31 2.85
N SER A 57 -8.37 -1.69 1.68
CA SER A 57 -7.06 -1.69 1.01
C SER A 57 -6.01 -0.79 1.69
N LEU A 58 -6.33 -0.13 2.81
CA LEU A 58 -5.34 0.52 3.68
C LEU A 58 -4.80 -0.39 4.79
N CYS A 59 -5.45 -1.54 5.04
CA CYS A 59 -5.00 -2.54 6.00
C CYS A 59 -4.63 -3.87 5.33
N HIS A 60 -5.51 -4.36 4.44
CA HIS A 60 -5.32 -5.59 3.67
C HIS A 60 -4.58 -5.29 2.35
N LEU A 61 -3.39 -4.73 2.49
CA LEU A 61 -2.55 -4.28 1.38
C LEU A 61 -2.08 -5.44 0.48
N ASP A 62 -2.12 -6.66 1.02
CA ASP A 62 -1.78 -7.95 0.40
C ASP A 62 -2.92 -8.58 -0.42
N ARG A 63 -4.12 -7.98 -0.38
CA ARG A 63 -5.32 -8.52 -1.05
C ARG A 63 -5.65 -7.77 -2.32
N THR A 64 -6.25 -8.47 -3.26
CA THR A 64 -6.73 -7.92 -4.53
C THR A 64 -7.99 -7.07 -4.32
N LEU A 65 -8.30 -6.19 -5.27
CA LEU A 65 -9.56 -5.44 -5.22
C LEU A 65 -10.77 -6.38 -5.37
N ALA A 66 -10.62 -7.48 -6.13
CA ALA A 66 -11.64 -8.52 -6.23
C ALA A 66 -11.94 -9.20 -4.89
N TRP A 67 -10.92 -9.46 -4.06
CA TRP A 67 -11.13 -9.97 -2.70
C TRP A 67 -11.93 -8.97 -1.87
N THR A 68 -11.59 -7.68 -1.91
CA THR A 68 -12.35 -6.63 -1.20
C THR A 68 -13.80 -6.60 -1.68
N ALA A 69 -14.04 -6.77 -2.98
CA ALA A 69 -15.37 -6.78 -3.56
C ALA A 69 -16.22 -7.93 -3.04
N GLU A 70 -15.64 -9.12 -3.02
CA GLU A 70 -16.28 -10.30 -2.47
C GLU A 70 -16.62 -10.12 -0.97
N GLN A 71 -15.70 -9.57 -0.18
CA GLN A 71 -15.97 -9.31 1.24
C GLN A 71 -17.10 -8.30 1.41
N LEU A 72 -17.13 -7.23 0.62
CA LEU A 72 -18.17 -6.22 0.70
C LEU A 72 -19.56 -6.78 0.34
N THR A 73 -19.63 -7.62 -0.70
CA THR A 73 -20.86 -8.33 -1.06
C THR A 73 -21.29 -9.32 0.01
N ARG A 74 -20.36 -10.15 0.50
CA ARG A 74 -20.66 -11.23 1.45
C ARG A 74 -21.07 -10.72 2.83
N LEU A 75 -20.39 -9.69 3.33
CA LEU A 75 -20.56 -9.19 4.70
C LEU A 75 -21.64 -8.10 4.80
N TYR A 76 -21.77 -7.26 3.78
CA TYR A 76 -22.64 -6.08 3.82
C TYR A 76 -23.72 -6.07 2.73
N GLY A 77 -23.81 -7.10 1.89
CA GLY A 77 -24.82 -7.20 0.84
C GLY A 77 -24.66 -6.18 -0.30
N GLN A 78 -23.45 -5.62 -0.49
CA GLN A 78 -23.21 -4.72 -1.61
C GLN A 78 -23.37 -5.47 -2.95
N PRO A 79 -23.95 -4.83 -3.98
CA PRO A 79 -24.13 -5.48 -5.28
C PRO A 79 -22.76 -5.89 -5.85
N PRO A 80 -22.65 -7.09 -6.44
CA PRO A 80 -21.41 -7.52 -7.06
C PRO A 80 -21.02 -6.54 -8.18
N ARG A 81 -19.72 -6.34 -8.36
CA ARG A 81 -19.18 -5.49 -9.41
C ARG A 81 -18.26 -6.32 -10.31
N GLU A 82 -18.44 -6.16 -11.61
CA GLU A 82 -17.49 -6.66 -12.58
C GLU A 82 -16.22 -5.79 -12.53
N LEU A 83 -15.07 -6.44 -12.43
CA LEU A 83 -13.77 -5.78 -12.34
C LEU A 83 -12.90 -6.24 -13.51
N ALA A 84 -12.02 -5.36 -13.97
CA ALA A 84 -11.03 -5.71 -14.98
C ALA A 84 -10.07 -6.79 -14.46
N PRO A 85 -9.52 -7.67 -15.33
CA PRO A 85 -8.73 -8.84 -14.90
C PRO A 85 -7.56 -8.53 -13.97
N GLU A 86 -6.92 -7.36 -14.09
CA GLU A 86 -5.81 -6.96 -13.23
C GLU A 86 -6.21 -6.83 -11.74
N HIS A 87 -7.48 -6.52 -11.46
CA HIS A 87 -8.01 -6.39 -10.10
C HIS A 87 -8.20 -7.74 -9.41
N HIS A 88 -8.01 -8.85 -10.12
CA HIS A 88 -8.06 -10.21 -9.60
C HIS A 88 -6.68 -10.81 -9.33
N GLN A 89 -5.63 -10.27 -9.97
CA GLN A 89 -4.32 -10.93 -10.05
C GLN A 89 -3.24 -10.28 -9.17
N ILE A 90 -3.39 -8.99 -8.88
CA ILE A 90 -2.37 -8.21 -8.17
C ILE A 90 -2.99 -7.60 -6.92
N ALA A 91 -2.25 -7.69 -5.81
CA ALA A 91 -2.62 -7.06 -4.56
C ALA A 91 -2.81 -5.55 -4.78
N GLU A 92 -3.93 -5.01 -4.29
CA GLU A 92 -4.34 -3.65 -4.58
C GLU A 92 -3.34 -2.63 -4.04
N GLY A 93 -2.73 -2.91 -2.87
CA GLY A 93 -1.65 -2.09 -2.33
C GLY A 93 -0.45 -2.02 -3.27
N VAL A 94 0.05 -3.16 -3.74
CA VAL A 94 1.18 -3.21 -4.70
C VAL A 94 0.82 -2.49 -6.01
N ARG A 95 -0.38 -2.75 -6.54
CA ARG A 95 -0.84 -2.14 -7.78
C ARG A 95 -0.88 -0.62 -7.67
N VAL A 96 -1.57 -0.09 -6.66
CA VAL A 96 -1.73 1.36 -6.45
C VAL A 96 -0.39 2.03 -6.15
N LEU A 97 0.49 1.41 -5.34
CA LEU A 97 1.81 1.95 -5.05
C LEU A 97 2.67 2.10 -6.32
N LEU A 98 2.58 1.17 -7.28
CA LEU A 98 3.45 1.18 -8.46
C LEU A 98 2.91 2.04 -9.59
N ARG A 99 1.58 2.13 -9.77
CA ARG A 99 0.95 2.79 -10.92
C ARG A 99 -0.03 3.93 -10.60
N GLY A 100 -0.48 4.06 -9.36
CA GLY A 100 -1.41 5.12 -8.96
C GLY A 100 -0.79 6.51 -9.12
N ASP A 101 -1.60 7.57 -8.97
CA ASP A 101 -1.11 8.95 -8.94
C ASP A 101 -0.22 9.21 -7.70
N ALA A 102 0.49 10.35 -7.67
CA ALA A 102 1.46 10.61 -6.60
C ALA A 102 0.84 10.61 -5.19
N GLY A 103 -0.39 11.11 -5.05
CA GLY A 103 -1.12 11.10 -3.78
C GLY A 103 -1.49 9.69 -3.36
N GLN A 104 -1.97 8.87 -4.30
CA GLN A 104 -2.25 7.45 -4.05
C GLN A 104 -1.01 6.68 -3.62
N ARG A 105 0.11 6.86 -4.33
CA ARG A 105 1.38 6.21 -3.98
C ARG A 105 1.85 6.63 -2.59
N ALA A 106 1.75 7.92 -2.25
CA ALA A 106 2.08 8.41 -0.92
C ALA A 106 1.17 7.81 0.17
N LEU A 107 -0.14 7.70 -0.07
CA LEU A 107 -1.07 7.10 0.89
C LEU A 107 -0.78 5.61 1.13
N ILE A 108 -0.49 4.85 0.08
CA ILE A 108 -0.15 3.42 0.22
C ILE A 108 1.24 3.23 0.85
N ALA A 109 2.23 4.03 0.46
CA ALA A 109 3.54 4.02 1.11
C ALA A 109 3.40 4.33 2.61
N TRP A 110 2.58 5.32 2.99
CA TRP A 110 2.27 5.61 4.39
C TRP A 110 1.57 4.43 5.08
N ALA A 111 0.58 3.81 4.42
CA ALA A 111 -0.16 2.68 4.97
C ALA A 111 0.75 1.48 5.28
N MET A 112 1.75 1.19 4.44
CA MET A 112 2.75 0.14 4.73
C MET A 112 3.59 0.43 5.99
N GLY A 113 3.72 1.70 6.40
CA GLY A 113 4.35 2.09 7.67
C GLY A 113 3.39 2.13 8.86
N TRP A 114 2.09 1.94 8.64
CA TRP A 114 1.07 2.03 9.68
C TRP A 114 0.89 0.69 10.40
N ALA A 115 1.09 0.66 11.72
CA ALA A 115 1.13 -0.58 12.50
C ALA A 115 -0.13 -1.47 12.35
N PRO A 116 -1.37 -0.94 12.31
CA PRO A 116 -2.56 -1.74 12.01
C PRO A 116 -2.54 -2.43 10.64
N ALA A 117 -1.99 -1.79 9.61
CA ALA A 117 -1.89 -2.39 8.29
C ALA A 117 -0.86 -3.51 8.25
N ARG A 118 0.30 -3.30 8.88
CA ARG A 118 1.31 -4.37 9.05
C ARG A 118 0.77 -5.56 9.82
N ALA A 119 0.00 -5.32 10.88
CA ALA A 119 -0.64 -6.39 11.64
C ALA A 119 -1.70 -7.16 10.81
N ALA A 120 -2.38 -6.49 9.88
CA ALA A 120 -3.44 -7.09 9.07
C ALA A 120 -2.94 -7.81 7.80
N SER A 121 -1.81 -7.39 7.24
CA SER A 121 -1.30 -7.87 5.95
C SER A 121 0.11 -8.50 6.00
N GLY A 122 0.70 -8.59 7.20
CA GLY A 122 2.12 -8.90 7.35
C GLY A 122 3.00 -7.70 6.96
N SER A 123 4.31 -7.79 7.23
CA SER A 123 5.29 -6.76 6.88
C SER A 123 6.47 -7.27 6.06
N GLU A 124 6.61 -8.59 5.97
CA GLU A 124 7.71 -9.33 5.37
C GLU A 124 7.89 -9.05 3.88
N TRP A 125 6.88 -8.49 3.23
CA TRP A 125 6.87 -8.23 1.79
C TRP A 125 6.97 -6.74 1.44
N MET A 126 6.86 -5.84 2.41
CA MET A 126 6.68 -4.39 2.16
C MET A 126 7.99 -3.67 1.80
N ALA A 127 9.11 -4.08 2.40
CA ALA A 127 10.41 -3.42 2.24
C ALA A 127 10.87 -3.22 0.78
N PRO A 128 10.80 -4.22 -0.12
CA PRO A 128 11.24 -4.04 -1.49
C PRO A 128 10.35 -3.02 -2.23
N PHE A 129 9.04 -3.02 -1.98
CA PHE A 129 8.13 -2.08 -2.60
C PHE A 129 8.34 -0.65 -2.09
N LEU A 130 8.56 -0.47 -0.79
CA LEU A 130 8.94 0.83 -0.23
C LEU A 130 10.29 1.31 -0.78
N THR A 131 11.25 0.40 -0.99
CA THR A 131 12.53 0.73 -1.63
C THR A 131 12.32 1.25 -3.06
N LEU A 132 11.41 0.65 -3.85
CA LEU A 132 11.09 1.14 -5.19
C LEU A 132 10.52 2.57 -5.18
N THR A 133 9.84 2.99 -4.10
CA THR A 133 9.33 4.37 -3.97
C THR A 133 10.42 5.40 -3.74
N LEU A 134 11.62 4.99 -3.33
CA LEU A 134 12.76 5.89 -3.10
C LEU A 134 13.31 6.49 -4.40
N ASN A 135 12.88 5.97 -5.57
CA ASN A 135 13.17 6.57 -6.87
C ASN A 135 11.92 7.17 -7.54
N ASP A 136 10.88 7.50 -6.75
CA ASP A 136 9.70 8.19 -7.29
C ASP A 136 10.03 9.62 -7.76
N PRO A 137 9.43 10.13 -8.85
CA PRO A 137 9.63 11.51 -9.28
C PRO A 137 9.19 12.57 -8.25
N TYR A 138 8.30 12.23 -7.31
CA TYR A 138 7.84 13.15 -6.27
C TYR A 138 8.60 12.96 -4.96
N ASP A 139 9.22 14.03 -4.46
CA ASP A 139 9.98 14.07 -3.20
C ASP A 139 9.12 13.62 -2.01
N ALA A 140 7.85 14.05 -2.00
CA ALA A 140 6.83 13.62 -1.06
C ALA A 140 6.71 12.09 -0.96
N VAL A 141 6.64 11.40 -2.09
CA VAL A 141 6.51 9.93 -2.13
C VAL A 141 7.80 9.28 -1.61
N ARG A 142 8.97 9.78 -2.02
CA ARG A 142 10.28 9.28 -1.53
C ARG A 142 10.41 9.43 -0.01
N GLN A 143 10.06 10.60 0.52
CA GLN A 143 10.14 10.90 1.95
C GLN A 143 9.18 10.05 2.78
N VAL A 144 7.95 9.83 2.31
CA VAL A 144 6.99 8.95 2.97
C VAL A 144 7.45 7.50 2.91
N GLY A 145 7.88 7.05 1.74
CA GLY A 145 8.42 5.70 1.53
C GLY A 145 9.58 5.38 2.46
N PHE A 146 10.55 6.28 2.55
CA PHE A 146 11.69 6.15 3.47
C PHE A 146 11.26 6.07 4.94
N ARG A 147 10.36 6.96 5.38
CA ARG A 147 9.84 6.94 6.76
C ARG A 147 9.14 5.64 7.08
N SER A 148 8.31 5.13 6.16
CA SER A 148 7.63 3.85 6.32
C SER A 148 8.61 2.67 6.31
N LEU A 149 9.64 2.70 5.47
CA LEU A 149 10.65 1.64 5.40
C LEU A 149 11.36 1.47 6.75
N ARG A 150 11.69 2.58 7.42
CA ARG A 150 12.30 2.58 8.76
C ARG A 150 11.42 2.05 9.88
N THR A 151 10.14 1.79 9.62
CA THR A 151 9.24 1.16 10.59
C THR A 151 9.22 -0.36 10.48
N LEU A 152 9.90 -0.92 9.48
CA LEU A 152 9.95 -2.35 9.24
C LEU A 152 11.12 -3.00 10.00
N PRO A 153 10.94 -4.23 10.51
CA PRO A 153 12.02 -4.97 11.15
C PRO A 153 13.24 -5.12 10.23
N GLY A 154 14.41 -4.77 10.75
CA GLY A 154 15.66 -4.87 10.01
C GLY A 154 15.92 -3.71 9.05
N PHE A 155 15.21 -2.58 9.19
CA PHE A 155 15.40 -1.36 8.42
C PHE A 155 15.38 -0.08 9.30
N GLU A 156 15.44 -0.20 10.63
CA GLU A 156 15.30 0.94 11.55
C GLU A 156 16.46 1.94 11.43
N ASP A 157 17.63 1.41 11.07
CA ASP A 157 18.95 2.06 11.04
C ASP A 157 19.37 2.59 9.66
N ILE A 158 18.56 2.40 8.62
CA ILE A 158 18.93 2.86 7.28
C ILE A 158 18.98 4.39 7.19
N GLU A 159 19.92 4.88 6.38
CA GLU A 159 20.06 6.29 6.04
C GLU A 159 19.76 6.49 4.55
N PHE A 160 19.06 7.58 4.24
CA PHE A 160 18.68 7.92 2.87
C PHE A 160 18.33 9.40 2.81
N ASP A 161 18.83 10.11 1.80
CA ASP A 161 18.44 11.49 1.51
C ASP A 161 17.43 11.51 0.35
N PRO A 162 16.13 11.78 0.60
CA PRO A 162 15.14 11.84 -0.45
C PRO A 162 15.33 13.01 -1.42
N LEU A 163 16.15 14.01 -1.09
CA LEU A 163 16.41 15.18 -1.94
C LEU A 163 17.74 15.10 -2.69
N ALA A 164 18.55 14.06 -2.44
CA ALA A 164 19.79 13.82 -3.17
C ALA A 164 19.56 13.63 -4.68
N SER A 165 20.63 13.69 -5.48
CA SER A 165 20.54 13.43 -6.93
C SER A 165 20.03 12.01 -7.21
N PRO A 166 19.40 11.75 -8.37
CA PRO A 166 18.93 10.41 -8.72
C PRO A 166 20.00 9.32 -8.59
N GLU A 167 21.23 9.62 -8.99
CA GLU A 167 22.37 8.68 -8.95
C GLU A 167 22.72 8.33 -7.50
N LEU A 168 22.81 9.35 -6.63
CA LEU A 168 23.13 9.14 -5.22
C LEU A 168 21.99 8.41 -4.48
N ARG A 169 20.72 8.65 -4.84
CA ARG A 169 19.59 7.91 -4.27
C ARG A 169 19.65 6.42 -4.63
N VAL A 170 20.01 6.10 -5.87
CA VAL A 170 20.18 4.70 -6.31
C VAL A 170 21.33 4.05 -5.55
N GLU A 171 22.45 4.76 -5.35
CA GLU A 171 23.59 4.29 -4.57
C GLU A 171 23.21 4.03 -3.10
N GLN A 172 22.58 5.01 -2.44
CA GLN A 172 22.15 4.91 -1.03
C GLN A 172 21.15 3.78 -0.76
N ALA A 173 20.30 3.44 -1.73
CA ALA A 173 19.28 2.38 -1.59
C ALA A 173 19.70 1.03 -2.19
N SER A 174 20.93 0.90 -2.69
CA SER A 174 21.38 -0.25 -3.49
C SER A 174 21.38 -1.57 -2.72
N ASP A 175 21.56 -1.54 -1.40
CA ASP A 175 21.61 -2.70 -0.53
C ASP A 175 20.26 -3.05 0.13
N PHE A 176 19.24 -2.18 0.03
CA PHE A 176 17.98 -2.38 0.75
C PHE A 176 17.19 -3.60 0.26
N ILE A 177 17.07 -3.82 -1.06
CA ILE A 177 16.41 -5.02 -1.62
C ILE A 177 17.24 -6.29 -1.33
N PRO A 178 18.57 -6.32 -1.55
CA PRO A 178 19.41 -7.44 -1.11
C PRO A 178 19.25 -7.79 0.37
N ARG A 179 19.33 -6.79 1.26
CA ARG A 179 19.12 -6.94 2.71
C ARG A 179 17.75 -7.53 3.03
N TRP A 180 16.69 -7.01 2.40
CA TRP A 180 15.34 -7.57 2.56
C TRP A 180 15.28 -9.05 2.17
N PHE A 181 15.86 -9.38 1.01
CA PHE A 181 15.82 -10.74 0.47
C PHE A 181 16.54 -11.72 1.39
N GLU A 182 17.68 -11.34 1.97
CA GLU A 182 18.38 -12.15 2.97
C GLU A 182 17.56 -12.37 4.24
N LEU A 183 16.90 -11.33 4.75
CA LEU A 183 16.08 -11.41 5.96
C LEU A 183 14.81 -12.27 5.80
N HIS A 184 14.24 -12.32 4.60
CA HIS A 184 12.89 -12.88 4.39
C HIS A 184 12.83 -14.03 3.38
N ARG A 185 13.97 -14.50 2.84
CA ARG A 185 14.02 -15.55 1.81
C ARG A 185 13.12 -16.75 2.13
N ASP A 186 13.21 -17.25 3.35
CA ASP A 186 12.49 -18.46 3.78
C ASP A 186 10.98 -18.21 3.92
N ALA A 187 10.56 -16.98 4.21
CA ALA A 187 9.16 -16.61 4.34
C ALA A 187 8.46 -16.44 2.97
N LEU A 188 9.22 -16.20 1.88
CA LEU A 188 8.64 -15.89 0.56
C LEU A 188 7.73 -16.99 0.02
N GLY A 189 8.00 -18.25 0.34
CA GLY A 189 7.17 -19.38 -0.11
C GLY A 189 5.75 -19.38 0.45
N GLY A 190 5.51 -18.70 1.58
CA GLY A 190 4.20 -18.62 2.22
C GLY A 190 3.40 -17.35 1.87
N LEU A 191 3.98 -16.42 1.12
CA LEU A 191 3.34 -15.15 0.81
C LEU A 191 2.30 -15.30 -0.32
N PRO A 192 1.24 -14.46 -0.32
CA PRO A 192 0.28 -14.40 -1.42
C PRO A 192 0.97 -14.18 -2.78
N ARG A 193 0.53 -14.92 -3.80
CA ARG A 193 1.10 -14.82 -5.16
C ARG A 193 0.81 -13.47 -5.81
N GLU A 194 -0.24 -12.81 -5.36
CA GLU A 194 -0.73 -11.51 -5.81
C GLU A 194 0.26 -10.36 -5.46
N LEU A 195 1.25 -10.62 -4.60
CA LEU A 195 2.27 -9.64 -4.21
C LEU A 195 3.39 -9.46 -5.23
N LEU A 196 3.40 -10.18 -6.36
CA LEU A 196 4.47 -10.13 -7.37
C LEU A 196 5.85 -10.49 -6.80
N LEU A 197 5.86 -11.39 -5.82
CA LEU A 197 7.07 -11.96 -5.24
C LEU A 197 7.25 -13.40 -5.72
N ASP A 198 8.50 -13.83 -5.80
CA ASP A 198 8.89 -15.18 -6.15
C ASP A 198 9.98 -15.67 -5.18
N PRO A 199 9.86 -16.88 -4.62
CA PRO A 199 10.85 -17.40 -3.66
C PRO A 199 12.26 -17.54 -4.23
N THR A 200 12.41 -17.65 -5.54
CA THR A 200 13.70 -17.85 -6.22
C THR A 200 14.31 -16.53 -6.66
N VAL A 201 13.51 -15.67 -7.28
CA VAL A 201 14.00 -14.42 -7.90
C VAL A 201 13.69 -13.16 -7.09
N GLY A 202 12.98 -13.28 -5.96
CA GLY A 202 12.59 -12.15 -5.12
C GLY A 202 11.46 -11.36 -5.76
N LEU A 203 11.79 -10.29 -6.48
CA LEU A 203 10.81 -9.43 -7.15
C LEU A 203 10.56 -9.89 -8.58
N ARG A 204 9.28 -9.97 -8.98
CA ARG A 204 8.88 -10.20 -10.38
C ARG A 204 9.03 -8.92 -11.21
N MET A 205 10.27 -8.62 -11.60
CA MET A 205 10.65 -7.34 -12.20
C MET A 205 9.97 -7.04 -13.54
N GLN A 206 9.58 -8.07 -14.32
CA GLN A 206 8.89 -7.86 -15.60
C GLN A 206 7.49 -7.26 -15.38
N GLU A 207 6.72 -7.84 -14.46
CA GLU A 207 5.37 -7.41 -14.08
C GLU A 207 5.42 -6.06 -13.35
N ILE A 208 6.35 -5.88 -12.41
CA ILE A 208 6.59 -4.61 -11.74
C ILE A 208 6.91 -3.51 -12.76
N GLY A 209 7.82 -3.79 -13.70
CA GLY A 209 8.18 -2.85 -14.76
C GLY A 209 6.99 -2.47 -15.65
N ALA A 210 6.08 -3.41 -15.94
CA ALA A 210 4.86 -3.12 -16.68
C ALA A 210 3.93 -2.16 -15.91
N LEU A 211 3.76 -2.36 -14.61
CA LEU A 211 2.97 -1.46 -13.75
C LEU A 211 3.58 -0.06 -13.70
N VAL A 212 4.90 0.04 -13.49
CA VAL A 212 5.60 1.33 -13.41
C VAL A 212 5.52 2.09 -14.74
N ARG A 213 5.60 1.42 -15.90
CA ARG A 213 5.39 2.06 -17.21
C ARG A 213 3.97 2.61 -17.39
N SER A 214 2.99 2.02 -16.73
CA SER A 214 1.59 2.49 -16.73
C SER A 214 1.27 3.51 -15.62
N ARG A 215 2.29 4.01 -14.90
CA ARG A 215 2.12 4.91 -13.77
C ARG A 215 1.52 6.25 -14.19
N ASP A 216 0.54 6.71 -13.42
CA ASP A 216 0.02 8.06 -13.54
C ASP A 216 1.03 9.08 -13.00
N ASN A 217 1.73 9.72 -13.94
CA ASN A 217 2.68 10.79 -13.69
C ASN A 217 2.09 12.18 -13.95
N ARG A 218 0.76 12.31 -14.09
CA ARG A 218 0.13 13.64 -14.21
C ARG A 218 0.55 14.50 -13.02
N PRO A 219 0.86 15.80 -13.24
CA PRO A 219 1.12 16.74 -12.16
C PRO A 219 -0.02 16.72 -11.15
N VAL A 220 0.27 16.36 -9.90
CA VAL A 220 -0.67 16.46 -8.79
C VAL A 220 -0.22 17.62 -7.90
N MET A 221 -1.11 18.59 -7.69
CA MET A 221 -0.92 19.59 -6.64
C MET A 221 -1.21 18.92 -5.30
N LEU A 222 -0.15 18.48 -4.63
CA LEU A 222 -0.21 18.11 -3.22
C LEU A 222 -0.01 19.42 -2.44
N SER A 223 -1.10 20.11 -2.12
CA SER A 223 -1.01 21.29 -1.24
C SER A 223 -0.51 20.82 0.13
N GLU A 224 0.69 21.27 0.51
CA GLU A 224 1.30 20.99 1.81
C GLU A 224 0.54 21.65 2.96
#